data_AF-A0A7V2HXU9-F1
#
_entry.id   AF-A0A7V2HXU9-F1
#
_cell.length_a   1.000
_cell.length_b   1.000
_cell.length_c   1.000
_cell.angle_alpha   90.00
_cell.angle_beta   90.00
_cell.angle_gamma   90.00
#
_symmetry.space_group_name_H-M   'P 1'
#
loop_
_entity.id
_entity.type
_entity.pdbx_description
1 polymer ?
#
loop_
_entity_poly.entity_id
_entity_poly.type
_entity_poly.pdbx_seq_one_letter_code
_entity_poly.pdbx_strand_id
1 'polypeptide(L)'
;MLILYPSNWLYNAGVIGFLKVLESCKENIENFLKDDGSVEIDLSLFDKIKIGSAEIPKFIKYLVDSLVNDEELNNWKQENEEKYKEFKDIFEGDFGYKFVRAGNKLFASKTPFQNLVQLEEWRNFEFANLISKIPEIVNSTNREIVCSICGNYNVKIFDPKSELEKRLKNLQITHLKELGPSIGEFPNAFWQLKSSSPLCLICVTLILCHKKSLISLSDKSEIFINAPSFKVIWYLNKYAETIYSEKQAKKVKEILGMSLIELAIKLNLQLGRWTSMNIEVVSKYKDEINFFSLPYEVVQLLSDKTIANLLYEIGEFKILNMVLDGKFNEILKFSERVFRIALKQRNEWNKNENEFIKENVKLERNKNNLISFSQKLFQLYALIEEKMKKEVLR
;
A
#
# COMPACT_ATOMS: atom_id res chain seq x y z
N MET A 1 0.51 -20.18 13.77
CA MET A 1 0.47 -19.20 12.67
C MET A 1 -0.62 -18.19 12.95
N LEU A 2 -0.38 -16.93 12.63
CA LEU A 2 -1.38 -15.86 12.58
C LEU A 2 -1.86 -15.74 11.12
N ILE A 3 -3.17 -15.88 10.88
CA ILE A 3 -3.75 -15.79 9.53
C ILE A 3 -4.53 -14.48 9.41
N LEU A 4 -4.22 -13.70 8.38
CA LEU A 4 -4.85 -12.41 8.11
C LEU A 4 -5.57 -12.48 6.77
N TYR A 5 -6.83 -12.05 6.75
CA TYR A 5 -7.66 -11.96 5.53
C TYR A 5 -7.87 -10.49 5.16
N PRO A 6 -7.85 -10.13 3.86
CA PRO A 6 -8.17 -8.78 3.43
C PRO A 6 -9.53 -8.29 3.95
N SER A 7 -9.59 -7.04 4.37
CA SER A 7 -10.80 -6.40 4.88
C SER A 7 -10.85 -4.94 4.38
N ASN A 8 -11.06 -3.96 5.26
CA ASN A 8 -11.02 -2.55 4.93
C ASN A 8 -9.62 -2.06 4.55
N TRP A 9 -9.55 -0.97 3.80
CA TRP A 9 -8.30 -0.43 3.27
C TRP A 9 -7.27 -0.08 4.36
N LEU A 10 -7.70 0.42 5.52
CA LEU A 10 -6.80 0.83 6.61
C LEU A 10 -6.12 -0.38 7.22
N TYR A 11 -6.91 -1.42 7.51
CA TYR A 11 -6.40 -2.70 7.95
C TYR A 11 -5.44 -3.29 6.92
N ASN A 12 -5.82 -3.28 5.64
CA ASN A 12 -4.99 -3.83 4.57
C ASN A 12 -3.69 -3.05 4.40
N ALA A 13 -3.73 -1.72 4.49
CA ALA A 13 -2.55 -0.85 4.53
C ALA A 13 -1.66 -1.19 5.73
N GLY A 14 -2.24 -1.46 6.90
CA GLY A 14 -1.51 -1.92 8.07
C GLY A 14 -0.78 -3.26 7.86
N VAL A 15 -1.44 -4.24 7.23
CA VAL A 15 -0.82 -5.53 6.87
C VAL A 15 0.33 -5.36 5.87
N ILE A 16 0.12 -4.58 4.81
CA ILE A 16 1.17 -4.33 3.81
C ILE A 16 2.33 -3.54 4.42
N GLY A 17 2.04 -2.58 5.27
CA GLY A 17 3.03 -1.84 6.02
C GLY A 17 3.87 -2.76 6.91
N PHE A 18 3.22 -3.71 7.59
CA PHE A 18 3.89 -4.74 8.38
C PHE A 18 4.81 -5.61 7.50
N LEU A 19 4.33 -6.07 6.33
CA LEU A 19 5.15 -6.81 5.38
C LEU A 19 6.35 -5.99 4.87
N LYS A 20 6.18 -4.68 4.62
CA LYS A 20 7.31 -3.79 4.26
C LYS A 20 8.34 -3.64 5.39
N VAL A 21 7.91 -3.70 6.66
CA VAL A 21 8.85 -3.77 7.81
C VAL A 21 9.67 -5.06 7.72
N LEU A 22 9.03 -6.21 7.52
CA LEU A 22 9.72 -7.49 7.38
C LEU A 22 10.69 -7.49 6.19
N GLU A 23 10.27 -6.93 5.05
CA GLU A 23 11.08 -6.84 3.83
C GLU A 23 12.35 -6.02 4.07
N SER A 24 12.25 -4.90 4.79
CA SER A 24 13.41 -4.08 5.15
C SER A 24 14.41 -4.81 6.03
N CYS A 25 13.97 -5.88 6.71
CA CYS A 25 14.80 -6.78 7.51
C CYS A 25 15.18 -8.07 6.77
N LYS A 26 15.06 -8.09 5.43
CA LYS A 26 15.45 -9.19 4.53
C LYS A 26 14.63 -10.47 4.64
N GLU A 27 13.43 -10.40 5.22
CA GLU A 27 12.47 -11.51 5.14
C GLU A 27 11.92 -11.65 3.71
N ASN A 28 11.74 -12.87 3.24
CA ASN A 28 11.14 -13.12 1.93
C ASN A 28 9.61 -13.07 2.03
N ILE A 29 9.03 -11.98 1.56
CA ILE A 29 7.58 -11.71 1.67
C ILE A 29 6.72 -12.72 0.90
N GLU A 30 7.24 -13.32 -0.17
CA GLU A 30 6.50 -14.33 -0.94
C GLU A 30 6.12 -15.55 -0.09
N ASN A 31 6.88 -15.86 0.97
CA ASN A 31 6.57 -16.98 1.86
C ASN A 31 5.31 -16.74 2.72
N PHE A 32 4.94 -15.47 2.92
CA PHE A 32 3.80 -15.06 3.74
C PHE A 32 2.52 -14.92 2.90
N LEU A 33 2.64 -14.58 1.61
CA LEU A 33 1.53 -14.35 0.70
C LEU A 33 0.96 -15.68 0.18
N LYS A 34 -0.34 -15.90 0.37
CA LYS A 34 -1.02 -17.11 -0.09
C LYS A 34 -1.83 -16.89 -1.36
N ASP A 35 -2.05 -17.96 -2.10
CA ASP A 35 -2.84 -17.94 -3.34
C ASP A 35 -4.33 -17.73 -3.10
N ASP A 36 -4.83 -18.02 -1.89
CA ASP A 36 -6.20 -17.68 -1.47
C ASP A 36 -6.37 -16.18 -1.12
N GLY A 37 -5.29 -15.38 -1.23
CA GLY A 37 -5.27 -13.95 -0.95
C GLY A 37 -5.03 -13.58 0.50
N SER A 38 -4.88 -14.56 1.40
CA SER A 38 -4.52 -14.34 2.80
C SER A 38 -3.01 -14.13 3.00
N VAL A 39 -2.65 -13.74 4.21
CA VAL A 39 -1.27 -13.69 4.70
C VAL A 39 -1.15 -14.59 5.92
N GLU A 40 -0.14 -15.47 5.92
CA GLU A 40 0.22 -16.27 7.09
C GLU A 40 1.52 -15.77 7.71
N ILE A 41 1.46 -15.38 8.98
CA ILE A 41 2.58 -14.84 9.74
C ILE A 41 2.99 -15.85 10.80
N ASP A 42 4.29 -16.14 10.88
CA ASP A 42 4.84 -16.96 11.96
C ASP A 42 4.74 -16.21 13.30
N LEU A 43 4.19 -16.88 14.31
CA LEU A 43 4.05 -16.33 15.66
C LEU A 43 5.41 -16.12 16.33
N SER A 44 6.47 -16.78 15.85
CA SER A 44 7.84 -16.58 16.33
C SER A 44 8.34 -15.14 16.17
N LEU A 45 7.71 -14.34 15.31
CA LEU A 45 7.99 -12.89 15.23
C LEU A 45 7.63 -12.13 16.51
N PHE A 46 6.76 -12.68 17.35
CA PHE A 46 6.37 -12.08 18.62
C PHE A 46 7.14 -12.67 19.82
N ASP A 47 7.95 -13.71 19.60
CA ASP A 47 8.82 -14.27 20.63
C ASP A 47 9.91 -13.26 21.01
N LYS A 48 10.24 -13.25 22.30
CA LYS A 48 11.32 -12.42 22.83
C LYS A 48 12.67 -12.94 22.37
N ILE A 49 13.50 -12.04 21.88
CA ILE A 49 14.89 -12.26 21.56
C ILE A 49 15.76 -11.42 22.49
N LYS A 50 16.94 -11.95 22.84
CA LYS A 50 17.90 -11.24 23.66
C LYS A 50 18.77 -10.32 22.80
N ILE A 51 18.89 -9.06 23.19
CA ILE A 51 19.79 -8.07 22.58
C ILE A 51 20.50 -7.35 23.72
N GLY A 52 21.79 -7.63 23.88
CA GLY A 52 22.53 -7.28 25.09
C GLY A 52 21.91 -7.93 26.32
N SER A 53 21.54 -7.12 27.30
CA SER A 53 20.86 -7.54 28.53
C SER A 53 19.33 -7.51 28.45
N ALA A 54 18.75 -6.89 27.43
CA ALA A 54 17.30 -6.75 27.27
C ALA A 54 16.68 -7.88 26.45
N GLU A 55 15.39 -8.13 26.71
CA GLU A 55 14.56 -9.05 25.94
C GLU A 55 13.36 -8.32 25.34
N ILE A 56 13.28 -8.30 24.01
CA ILE A 56 12.19 -7.66 23.26
C ILE A 56 11.67 -8.59 22.16
N PRO A 57 10.40 -8.48 21.72
CA PRO A 57 9.91 -9.27 20.59
C PRO A 57 10.74 -9.06 19.33
N LYS A 58 10.97 -10.11 18.55
CA LYS A 58 11.68 -10.05 17.27
C LYS A 58 11.10 -8.98 16.33
N PHE A 59 9.77 -8.84 16.29
CA PHE A 59 9.10 -7.81 15.50
C PHE A 59 9.42 -6.38 15.97
N ILE A 60 9.57 -6.12 17.27
CA ILE A 60 9.94 -4.79 17.77
C ILE A 60 11.34 -4.41 17.28
N LYS A 61 12.29 -5.36 17.28
CA LYS A 61 13.60 -5.14 16.66
C LYS A 61 13.46 -4.74 15.20
N TYR A 62 12.65 -5.47 14.42
CA TYR A 62 12.44 -5.19 13.00
C TYR A 62 11.78 -3.82 12.77
N LEU A 63 10.77 -3.47 13.58
CA LEU A 63 10.14 -2.17 13.52
C LEU A 63 11.15 -1.04 13.78
N VAL A 64 11.98 -1.17 14.82
CA VAL A 64 13.03 -0.21 15.17
C VAL A 64 14.04 -0.05 14.03
N ASP A 65 14.60 -1.16 13.53
CA ASP A 65 15.58 -1.15 12.44
C ASP A 65 14.99 -0.53 11.16
N SER A 66 13.70 -0.77 10.89
CA SER A 66 13.00 -0.21 9.73
C SER A 66 12.69 1.29 9.83
N LEU A 67 12.66 1.85 11.04
CA LEU A 67 12.29 3.25 11.30
C LEU A 67 13.51 4.18 11.39
N VAL A 68 14.67 3.65 11.77
CA VAL A 68 15.88 4.42 12.05
C VAL A 68 17.06 3.82 11.30
N ASN A 69 17.47 4.48 10.21
CA ASN A 69 18.67 4.13 9.48
C ASN A 69 19.94 4.69 10.15
N ASP A 70 21.11 4.19 9.77
CA ASP A 70 22.37 4.52 10.43
C ASP A 70 22.79 5.99 10.20
N GLU A 71 22.48 6.55 9.04
CA GLU A 71 22.79 7.96 8.72
C GLU A 71 22.00 8.93 9.61
N GLU A 72 20.69 8.72 9.74
CA GLU A 72 19.85 9.51 10.65
C GLU A 72 20.29 9.34 12.10
N LEU A 73 20.65 8.11 12.49
CA LEU A 73 21.10 7.82 13.84
C LEU A 73 22.36 8.62 14.20
N ASN A 74 23.34 8.66 13.31
CA ASN A 74 24.59 9.38 13.54
C ASN A 74 24.36 10.87 13.78
N ASN A 75 23.47 11.50 13.01
CA ASN A 75 23.10 12.90 13.23
C ASN A 75 22.38 13.09 14.56
N TRP A 76 21.43 12.20 14.89
CA TRP A 76 20.69 12.29 16.15
C TRP A 76 21.58 12.09 17.39
N LYS A 77 22.60 11.23 17.29
CA LYS A 77 23.55 10.94 18.39
C LYS A 77 24.37 12.15 18.81
N GLN A 78 24.74 13.05 17.88
CA GLN A 78 25.59 14.22 18.18
C GLN A 78 25.09 15.05 19.38
N GLU A 79 23.77 15.13 19.57
CA GLU A 79 23.15 15.91 20.65
C GLU A 79 22.53 15.05 21.77
N ASN A 80 22.45 13.72 21.58
CA ASN A 80 21.64 12.84 22.43
C ASN A 80 22.41 11.63 23.01
N GLU A 81 23.68 11.44 22.64
CA GLU A 81 24.45 10.26 23.02
C GLU A 81 24.57 10.09 24.55
N GLU A 82 24.95 11.15 25.26
CA GLU A 82 25.09 11.11 26.73
C GLU A 82 23.74 10.91 27.42
N LYS A 83 22.69 11.59 26.93
CA LYS A 83 21.34 11.56 27.52
C LYS A 83 20.73 10.16 27.54
N TYR A 84 21.01 9.34 26.54
CA TYR A 84 20.43 8.00 26.39
C TYR A 84 21.47 6.89 26.45
N LYS A 85 22.64 7.16 27.05
CA LYS A 85 23.74 6.19 27.18
C LYS A 85 23.30 4.90 27.88
N GLU A 86 22.39 4.99 28.85
CA GLU A 86 21.82 3.82 29.53
C GLU A 86 21.22 2.78 28.55
N PHE A 87 20.57 3.22 27.47
CA PHE A 87 19.98 2.31 26.49
C PHE A 87 21.05 1.64 25.63
N LYS A 88 22.14 2.35 25.32
CA LYS A 88 23.30 1.74 24.65
C LYS A 88 23.90 0.64 25.51
N ASP A 89 23.98 0.87 26.81
CA ASP A 89 24.54 -0.10 27.76
C ASP A 89 23.60 -1.30 27.93
N ILE A 90 22.29 -1.08 28.09
CA ILE A 90 21.27 -2.15 28.17
C ILE A 90 21.30 -3.06 26.95
N PHE A 91 21.32 -2.48 25.75
CA PHE A 91 21.29 -3.21 24.48
C PHE A 91 22.67 -3.61 23.96
N GLU A 92 23.75 -3.27 24.69
CA GLU A 92 25.14 -3.52 24.33
C GLU A 92 25.51 -3.04 22.91
N GLY A 93 24.98 -1.88 22.50
CA GLY A 93 25.27 -1.32 21.19
C GLY A 93 24.33 -0.20 20.72
N ASP A 94 24.56 0.25 19.49
CA ASP A 94 23.83 1.38 18.88
C ASP A 94 22.33 1.11 18.66
N PHE A 95 21.91 -0.17 18.75
CA PHE A 95 20.49 -0.52 18.76
C PHE A 95 19.72 0.18 19.89
N GLY A 96 20.35 0.40 21.07
CA GLY A 96 19.71 1.12 22.16
C GLY A 96 19.32 2.56 21.79
N TYR A 97 20.20 3.26 21.06
CA TYR A 97 19.88 4.58 20.52
C TYR A 97 18.78 4.53 19.46
N LYS A 98 18.81 3.52 18.57
CA LYS A 98 17.72 3.29 17.59
C LYS A 98 16.39 3.06 18.29
N PHE A 99 16.36 2.27 19.36
CA PHE A 99 15.16 1.95 20.13
C PHE A 99 14.51 3.22 20.69
N VAL A 100 15.30 4.08 21.34
CA VAL A 100 14.80 5.38 21.84
C VAL A 100 14.33 6.27 20.70
N ARG A 101 15.11 6.38 19.63
CA ARG A 101 14.77 7.22 18.48
C ARG A 101 13.49 6.76 17.78
N ALA A 102 13.27 5.45 17.64
CA ALA A 102 12.05 4.89 17.08
C ALA A 102 10.81 5.28 17.90
N GLY A 103 10.88 5.17 19.23
CA GLY A 103 9.82 5.64 20.13
C GLY A 103 9.52 7.13 19.94
N ASN A 104 10.56 7.96 19.81
CA ASN A 104 10.39 9.39 19.55
C ASN A 104 9.73 9.66 18.17
N LYS A 105 10.05 8.89 17.12
CA LYS A 105 9.44 9.05 15.79
C LYS A 105 7.98 8.61 15.74
N LEU A 106 7.60 7.66 16.58
CA LEU A 106 6.23 7.13 16.62
C LEU A 106 5.32 7.95 17.54
N PHE A 107 5.79 8.31 18.74
CA PHE A 107 4.91 8.69 19.85
C PHE A 107 5.16 10.09 20.45
N ALA A 108 6.24 10.78 20.08
CA ALA A 108 6.51 12.13 20.58
C ALA A 108 5.55 13.18 20.00
N SER A 109 5.75 14.46 20.35
CA SER A 109 4.91 15.54 19.82
C SER A 109 5.02 15.66 18.30
N LYS A 110 3.90 15.98 17.64
CA LYS A 110 3.80 16.15 16.16
C LYS A 110 4.17 14.90 15.37
N THR A 111 4.01 13.73 15.96
CA THR A 111 4.25 12.43 15.31
C THR A 111 2.93 11.73 14.97
N PRO A 112 2.95 10.71 14.09
CA PRO A 112 1.74 10.03 13.63
C PRO A 112 0.88 9.40 14.73
N PHE A 113 1.49 8.88 15.79
CA PHE A 113 0.82 8.14 16.86
C PHE A 113 1.03 8.81 18.21
N GLN A 114 1.07 10.15 18.21
CA GLN A 114 1.38 10.95 19.38
C GLN A 114 0.56 10.48 20.61
N ASN A 115 1.27 10.20 21.71
CA ASN A 115 0.69 9.77 23.00
C ASN A 115 -0.09 8.45 22.99
N LEU A 116 -0.06 7.67 21.89
CA LEU A 116 -0.66 6.34 21.87
C LEU A 116 0.02 5.43 22.92
N VAL A 117 1.36 5.42 22.87
CA VAL A 117 2.25 4.87 23.88
C VAL A 117 3.04 6.03 24.47
N GLN A 118 3.08 6.16 25.79
CA GLN A 118 3.89 7.18 26.44
C GLN A 118 5.38 6.84 26.26
N LEU A 119 6.23 7.85 26.13
CA LEU A 119 7.67 7.60 25.92
C LEU A 119 8.31 6.83 27.08
N GLU A 120 7.80 7.00 28.30
CA GLU A 120 8.22 6.24 29.48
C GLU A 120 7.80 4.76 29.36
N GLU A 121 6.56 4.46 28.97
CA GLU A 121 6.08 3.08 28.76
C GLU A 121 6.84 2.38 27.63
N TRP A 122 7.22 3.11 26.57
CA TRP A 122 8.10 2.59 25.52
C TRP A 122 9.49 2.25 26.06
N ARG A 123 10.09 3.16 26.83
CA ARG A 123 11.42 3.02 27.43
C ARG A 123 11.49 1.93 28.50
N ASN A 124 10.39 1.72 29.24
CA ASN A 124 10.24 0.65 30.22
C ASN A 124 9.83 -0.71 29.60
N PHE A 125 9.84 -0.80 28.26
CA PHE A 125 9.48 -2.00 27.50
C PHE A 125 8.04 -2.49 27.69
N GLU A 126 7.13 -1.68 28.25
CA GLU A 126 5.75 -2.10 28.54
C GLU A 126 5.01 -2.48 27.26
N PHE A 127 5.14 -1.65 26.21
CA PHE A 127 4.56 -1.95 24.91
C PHE A 127 5.19 -3.18 24.25
N ALA A 128 6.51 -3.32 24.32
CA ALA A 128 7.21 -4.50 23.78
C ALA A 128 6.77 -5.79 24.50
N ASN A 129 6.66 -5.75 25.82
CA ASN A 129 6.14 -6.85 26.63
C ASN A 129 4.68 -7.18 26.28
N LEU A 130 3.85 -6.17 26.01
CA LEU A 130 2.48 -6.40 25.58
C LEU A 130 2.44 -7.10 24.21
N ILE A 131 3.24 -6.67 23.23
CA ILE A 131 3.35 -7.29 21.89
C ILE A 131 3.76 -8.76 21.96
N SER A 132 4.59 -9.15 22.94
CA SER A 132 4.95 -10.57 23.16
C SER A 132 3.76 -11.47 23.51
N LYS A 133 2.62 -10.88 23.91
CA LYS A 133 1.39 -11.62 24.24
C LYS A 133 0.44 -11.84 23.05
N ILE A 134 0.80 -11.39 21.84
CA ILE A 134 -0.01 -11.62 20.63
C ILE A 134 -0.32 -13.11 20.41
N PRO A 135 0.62 -14.06 20.58
CA PRO A 135 0.32 -15.49 20.45
C PRO A 135 -0.82 -15.98 21.35
N GLU A 136 -0.97 -15.44 22.57
CA GLU A 136 -2.09 -15.77 23.46
C GLU A 136 -3.44 -15.30 22.91
N ILE A 137 -3.46 -14.17 22.18
CA ILE A 137 -4.68 -13.64 21.55
C ILE A 137 -5.08 -14.51 20.38
N VAL A 138 -4.10 -14.93 19.56
CA VAL A 138 -4.33 -15.78 18.39
C VAL A 138 -4.85 -17.16 18.78
N ASN A 139 -4.33 -17.73 19.87
CA ASN A 139 -4.72 -19.06 20.33
C ASN A 139 -5.97 -19.06 21.25
N SER A 140 -6.53 -17.89 21.57
CA SER A 140 -7.71 -17.79 22.44
C SER A 140 -8.99 -18.21 21.72
N THR A 141 -9.79 -19.06 22.38
CA THR A 141 -11.11 -19.48 21.90
C THR A 141 -12.25 -18.58 22.39
N ASN A 142 -12.02 -17.71 23.39
CA ASN A 142 -13.06 -16.88 23.98
C ASN A 142 -13.36 -15.65 23.11
N ARG A 143 -14.56 -15.56 22.50
CA ARG A 143 -14.98 -14.49 21.59
C ARG A 143 -15.92 -13.42 22.20
N GLU A 144 -15.74 -13.07 23.48
CA GLU A 144 -16.60 -12.09 24.15
C GLU A 144 -16.59 -10.69 23.50
N ILE A 145 -15.43 -10.13 23.18
CA ILE A 145 -15.28 -8.81 22.54
C ILE A 145 -14.35 -8.94 21.33
N VAL A 146 -14.92 -8.81 20.14
CA VAL A 146 -14.19 -8.91 18.88
C VAL A 146 -13.75 -7.52 18.39
N CYS A 147 -12.56 -7.45 17.82
CA CYS A 147 -12.00 -6.23 17.23
C CYS A 147 -12.87 -5.69 16.08
N SER A 148 -13.20 -4.40 16.10
CA SER A 148 -13.99 -3.72 15.06
C SER A 148 -13.25 -3.56 13.73
N ILE A 149 -11.92 -3.64 13.71
CA ILE A 149 -11.13 -3.45 12.48
C ILE A 149 -10.92 -4.76 11.71
N CYS A 150 -10.52 -5.84 12.38
CA CYS A 150 -10.30 -7.12 11.71
C CYS A 150 -11.48 -8.09 11.80
N GLY A 151 -12.40 -7.92 12.76
CA GLY A 151 -13.54 -8.82 12.97
C GLY A 151 -13.17 -10.25 13.42
N ASN A 152 -11.89 -10.55 13.65
CA ASN A 152 -11.40 -11.92 13.82
C ASN A 152 -10.81 -12.22 15.19
N TYR A 153 -10.18 -11.21 15.83
CA TYR A 153 -9.41 -11.40 17.05
C TYR A 153 -10.00 -10.63 18.22
N ASN A 154 -9.82 -11.19 19.41
CA ASN A 154 -10.40 -10.65 20.63
C ASN A 154 -9.62 -9.46 21.18
N VAL A 155 -10.36 -8.56 21.80
CA VAL A 155 -9.79 -7.46 22.56
C VAL A 155 -9.58 -7.92 23.99
N LYS A 156 -8.35 -8.34 24.28
CA LYS A 156 -7.94 -8.83 25.60
C LYS A 156 -7.16 -7.75 26.34
N ILE A 157 -7.58 -7.49 27.57
CA ILE A 157 -6.80 -6.74 28.56
C ILE A 157 -6.17 -7.76 29.49
N PHE A 158 -4.85 -7.78 29.58
CA PHE A 158 -4.08 -8.68 30.44
C PHE A 158 -3.92 -8.10 31.84
N ASP A 159 -3.69 -6.79 31.96
CA ASP A 159 -3.69 -6.09 33.24
C ASP A 159 -4.77 -4.98 33.28
N PRO A 160 -5.88 -5.18 34.00
CA PRO A 160 -6.92 -4.17 34.17
C PRO A 160 -6.46 -2.84 34.78
N LYS A 161 -5.30 -2.82 35.46
CA LYS A 161 -4.70 -1.60 36.02
C LYS A 161 -3.82 -0.85 35.03
N SER A 162 -3.42 -1.48 33.92
CA SER A 162 -2.56 -0.85 32.91
C SER A 162 -3.28 0.26 32.17
N GLU A 163 -2.80 1.49 32.31
CA GLU A 163 -3.29 2.64 31.54
C GLU A 163 -2.95 2.52 30.05
N LEU A 164 -1.79 1.92 29.71
CA LEU A 164 -1.42 1.61 28.34
C LEU A 164 -2.49 0.74 27.67
N GLU A 165 -2.83 -0.41 28.26
CA GLU A 165 -3.82 -1.32 27.68
C GLU A 165 -5.21 -0.66 27.56
N LYS A 166 -5.60 0.16 28.55
CA LYS A 166 -6.86 0.92 28.48
C LYS A 166 -6.89 1.93 27.35
N ARG A 167 -5.75 2.55 26.98
CA ARG A 167 -5.66 3.46 25.83
C ARG A 167 -5.70 2.69 24.51
N LEU A 168 -5.01 1.56 24.42
CA LEU A 168 -4.92 0.77 23.18
C LEU A 168 -6.22 0.02 22.82
N LYS A 169 -7.08 -0.29 23.81
CA LYS A 169 -8.26 -1.15 23.58
C LYS A 169 -9.35 -0.53 22.70
N ASN A 170 -9.36 0.78 22.50
CA ASN A 170 -10.40 1.48 21.76
C ASN A 170 -9.75 2.36 20.69
N LEU A 171 -10.29 2.33 19.46
CA LEU A 171 -9.84 3.24 18.41
C LEU A 171 -10.07 4.70 18.82
N GLN A 172 -9.02 5.50 18.74
CA GLN A 172 -8.97 6.90 19.20
C GLN A 172 -8.12 7.74 18.24
N ILE A 173 -8.21 9.06 18.33
CA ILE A 173 -7.40 10.00 17.53
C ILE A 173 -5.88 9.77 17.65
N THR A 174 -5.42 9.19 18.77
CA THR A 174 -4.02 8.79 18.99
C THR A 174 -3.57 7.60 18.13
N HIS A 175 -4.52 6.77 17.68
CA HIS A 175 -4.25 5.66 16.75
C HIS A 175 -4.14 6.18 15.32
N LEU A 176 -5.09 7.03 14.92
CA LEU A 176 -5.15 7.68 13.61
C LEU A 176 -5.86 9.02 13.78
N LYS A 177 -5.15 10.11 13.48
CA LYS A 177 -5.68 11.46 13.62
C LYS A 177 -6.89 11.70 12.70
N GLU A 178 -6.87 11.09 11.52
CA GLU A 178 -7.84 11.33 10.45
C GLU A 178 -9.16 10.55 10.64
N LEU A 179 -9.14 9.47 11.43
CA LEU A 179 -10.28 8.54 11.57
C LEU A 179 -10.71 8.29 13.03
N GLY A 180 -9.83 8.58 13.98
CA GLY A 180 -10.09 8.33 15.39
C GLY A 180 -10.87 9.47 16.04
N PRO A 181 -11.87 9.19 16.88
CA PRO A 181 -12.60 10.23 17.59
C PRO A 181 -11.70 10.94 18.62
N SER A 182 -11.91 12.25 18.78
CA SER A 182 -11.35 13.02 19.91
C SER A 182 -11.97 12.54 21.22
N ILE A 183 -11.13 12.30 22.24
CA ILE A 183 -11.61 11.92 23.57
C ILE A 183 -12.20 13.16 24.25
N GLY A 184 -13.51 13.15 24.53
CA GLY A 184 -14.17 14.21 25.32
C GLY A 184 -14.69 15.41 24.52
N GLU A 185 -14.42 15.50 23.22
CA GLU A 185 -15.06 16.48 22.33
C GLU A 185 -16.26 15.84 21.61
N PHE A 186 -17.28 16.65 21.32
CA PHE A 186 -18.65 16.32 20.89
C PHE A 186 -18.83 14.94 20.18
N PRO A 187 -19.78 14.08 20.63
CA PRO A 187 -19.93 12.73 20.09
C PRO A 187 -20.58 12.76 18.71
N ASN A 188 -19.78 12.70 17.66
CA ASN A 188 -20.18 12.16 16.37
C ASN A 188 -19.09 11.14 16.00
N ALA A 189 -19.35 9.91 15.57
CA ALA A 189 -20.58 9.31 15.09
C ALA A 189 -20.42 7.77 15.03
N PHE A 190 -20.86 7.07 16.07
CA PHE A 190 -21.35 5.70 15.90
C PHE A 190 -22.71 5.63 16.59
N TRP A 191 -23.70 5.11 15.86
CA TRP A 191 -25.10 5.05 16.27
C TRP A 191 -25.21 4.55 17.72
N GLN A 192 -26.02 5.23 18.54
CA GLN A 192 -26.29 4.98 19.97
C GLN A 192 -25.32 5.55 21.02
N LEU A 193 -24.53 6.59 20.73
CA LEU A 193 -23.72 7.33 21.73
C LEU A 193 -22.67 6.48 22.47
N LYS A 194 -22.33 5.28 21.97
CA LYS A 194 -21.24 4.45 22.50
C LYS A 194 -20.00 4.62 21.64
N SER A 195 -19.07 5.45 22.10
CA SER A 195 -17.78 5.71 21.45
C SER A 195 -16.75 4.63 21.77
N SER A 196 -16.99 3.39 21.36
CA SER A 196 -15.95 2.35 21.49
C SER A 196 -16.00 1.41 20.31
N SER A 197 -15.12 1.64 19.34
CA SER A 197 -14.68 0.60 18.39
C SER A 197 -13.54 -0.18 19.08
N PRO A 198 -13.83 -1.31 19.73
CA PRO A 198 -12.81 -2.13 20.37
C PRO A 198 -11.74 -2.55 19.36
N LEU A 199 -10.47 -2.45 19.76
CA LEU A 199 -9.32 -2.73 18.92
C LEU A 199 -8.44 -3.80 19.58
N CYS A 200 -8.14 -4.88 18.85
CA CYS A 200 -7.20 -5.89 19.35
C CYS A 200 -5.76 -5.42 19.18
N LEU A 201 -4.86 -5.98 20.00
CA LEU A 201 -3.43 -5.66 19.97
C LEU A 201 -2.78 -5.93 18.60
N ILE A 202 -3.25 -6.94 17.86
CA ILE A 202 -2.77 -7.24 16.50
C ILE A 202 -3.09 -6.04 15.59
N CYS A 203 -4.32 -5.54 15.58
CA CYS A 203 -4.69 -4.38 14.77
C CYS A 203 -3.97 -3.10 15.20
N VAL A 204 -3.75 -2.87 16.50
CA VAL A 204 -2.89 -1.78 16.99
C VAL A 204 -1.51 -1.86 16.32
N THR A 205 -0.90 -3.05 16.34
CA THR A 205 0.43 -3.31 15.76
C THR A 205 0.45 -3.06 14.25
N LEU A 206 -0.58 -3.52 13.54
CA LEU A 206 -0.71 -3.30 12.09
C LEU A 206 -0.91 -1.82 11.77
N ILE A 207 -1.74 -1.10 12.55
CA ILE A 207 -1.95 0.35 12.38
C ILE A 207 -0.64 1.12 12.54
N LEU A 208 0.25 0.74 13.47
CA LEU A 208 1.57 1.38 13.58
C LEU A 208 2.39 1.31 12.29
N CYS A 209 2.13 0.31 11.45
CA CYS A 209 2.88 0.07 10.22
C CYS A 209 2.23 0.72 8.98
N HIS A 210 0.97 1.16 9.05
CA HIS A 210 0.21 1.55 7.85
C HIS A 210 0.90 2.62 6.99
N LYS A 211 1.58 3.59 7.61
CA LYS A 211 2.27 4.65 6.86
C LYS A 211 3.35 4.13 5.91
N LYS A 212 3.97 2.99 6.21
CA LYS A 212 4.96 2.38 5.32
C LYS A 212 4.35 1.86 4.02
N SER A 213 3.06 1.53 3.99
CA SER A 213 2.39 1.07 2.77
C SER A 213 2.00 2.20 1.82
N LEU A 214 2.00 3.44 2.30
CA LEU A 214 1.58 4.60 1.51
C LEU A 214 2.71 5.06 0.59
N ILE A 215 2.35 5.45 -0.64
CA ILE A 215 3.28 5.99 -1.64
C ILE A 215 3.09 7.50 -1.66
N SER A 216 4.12 8.25 -1.23
CA SER A 216 4.09 9.71 -1.24
C SER A 216 4.35 10.28 -2.64
N LEU A 217 3.43 11.11 -3.12
CA LEU A 217 3.50 11.81 -4.40
C LEU A 217 4.09 13.22 -4.24
N SER A 218 4.44 13.86 -5.36
CA SER A 218 5.17 15.14 -5.40
C SER A 218 4.34 16.31 -4.91
N ASP A 219 3.02 16.20 -4.98
CA ASP A 219 2.06 17.17 -4.47
C ASP A 219 1.76 16.98 -2.97
N LYS A 220 2.52 16.11 -2.29
CA LYS A 220 2.35 15.71 -0.89
C LYS A 220 1.10 14.87 -0.62
N SER A 221 0.38 14.44 -1.65
CA SER A 221 -0.62 13.40 -1.47
C SER A 221 0.03 12.05 -1.27
N GLU A 222 -0.68 11.12 -0.64
CA GLU A 222 -0.26 9.75 -0.42
C GLU A 222 -1.27 8.83 -1.08
N ILE A 223 -0.83 7.77 -1.75
CA ILE A 223 -1.72 6.79 -2.36
C ILE A 223 -1.46 5.37 -1.86
N PHE A 224 -2.49 4.53 -1.91
CA PHE A 224 -2.43 3.10 -1.63
C PHE A 224 -3.44 2.37 -2.50
N ILE A 225 -3.02 1.31 -3.17
CA ILE A 225 -3.91 0.49 -4.00
C ILE A 225 -4.45 -0.65 -3.15
N ASN A 226 -5.73 -0.63 -2.81
CA ASN A 226 -6.41 -1.67 -2.06
C ASN A 226 -7.10 -2.68 -3.02
N ALA A 227 -7.16 -3.94 -2.61
CA ALA A 227 -7.78 -5.04 -3.35
C ALA A 227 -8.13 -6.21 -2.40
N PRO A 228 -9.02 -7.15 -2.78
CA PRO A 228 -9.42 -8.27 -1.90
C PRO A 228 -8.41 -9.45 -1.89
N SER A 229 -7.12 -9.18 -2.06
CA SER A 229 -6.04 -10.18 -1.97
C SER A 229 -4.75 -9.48 -1.60
N PHE A 230 -4.09 -9.91 -0.52
CA PHE A 230 -2.83 -9.31 -0.09
C PHE A 230 -1.71 -9.48 -1.11
N LYS A 231 -1.70 -10.59 -1.86
CA LYS A 231 -0.77 -10.80 -2.96
C LYS A 231 -0.96 -9.73 -4.04
N VAL A 232 -2.20 -9.50 -4.46
CA VAL A 232 -2.53 -8.47 -5.45
C VAL A 232 -2.17 -7.07 -4.92
N ILE A 233 -2.54 -6.75 -3.68
CA ILE A 233 -2.20 -5.46 -3.04
C ILE A 233 -0.69 -5.24 -3.03
N TRP A 234 0.08 -6.24 -2.57
CA TRP A 234 1.54 -6.17 -2.47
C TRP A 234 2.18 -5.79 -3.80
N TYR A 235 1.85 -6.52 -4.85
CA TYR A 235 2.44 -6.29 -6.16
C TYR A 235 1.95 -5.00 -6.82
N LEU A 236 0.66 -4.66 -6.73
CA LEU A 236 0.15 -3.40 -7.28
C LEU A 236 0.84 -2.19 -6.64
N ASN A 237 1.02 -2.17 -5.32
CA ASN A 237 1.71 -1.06 -4.66
C ASN A 237 3.22 -1.03 -4.99
N LYS A 238 3.89 -2.18 -5.11
CA LYS A 238 5.28 -2.22 -5.59
C LYS A 238 5.45 -1.66 -7.00
N TYR A 239 4.55 -2.02 -7.91
CA TYR A 239 4.59 -1.50 -9.28
C TYR A 239 4.27 -0.01 -9.30
N ALA A 240 3.25 0.44 -8.56
CA ALA A 240 2.91 1.85 -8.44
C ALA A 240 4.09 2.70 -7.93
N GLU A 241 4.79 2.22 -6.90
CA GLU A 241 5.97 2.86 -6.33
C GLU A 241 7.11 2.97 -7.37
N THR A 242 7.33 1.91 -8.15
CA THR A 242 8.33 1.89 -9.24
C THR A 242 7.97 2.87 -10.36
N ILE A 243 6.74 2.77 -10.89
CA ILE A 243 6.22 3.59 -12.00
C ILE A 243 6.30 5.08 -11.65
N TYR A 244 5.95 5.41 -10.40
CA TYR A 244 5.99 6.78 -9.92
C TYR A 244 7.43 7.27 -9.69
N SER A 245 8.30 6.46 -9.08
CA SER A 245 9.72 6.81 -8.85
C SER A 245 10.47 7.08 -10.16
N GLU A 246 10.16 6.31 -11.20
CA GLU A 246 10.72 6.51 -12.54
C GLU A 246 10.06 7.66 -13.32
N LYS A 247 9.11 8.37 -12.71
CA LYS A 247 8.35 9.50 -13.28
C LYS A 247 7.67 9.16 -14.61
N GLN A 248 7.31 7.89 -14.81
CA GLN A 248 6.64 7.45 -16.03
C GLN A 248 5.22 8.04 -16.09
N ALA A 249 4.47 7.93 -14.99
CA ALA A 249 3.11 8.47 -14.86
C ALA A 249 3.03 9.60 -13.83
N LYS A 250 2.16 10.58 -14.09
CA LYS A 250 1.92 11.71 -13.16
C LYS A 250 0.53 11.70 -12.54
N LYS A 251 -0.44 11.04 -13.18
CA LYS A 251 -1.82 10.97 -12.69
C LYS A 251 -2.06 9.64 -11.98
N VAL A 252 -2.82 9.65 -10.89
CA VAL A 252 -3.21 8.45 -10.13
C VAL A 252 -3.85 7.38 -11.02
N LYS A 253 -4.71 7.80 -11.96
CA LYS A 253 -5.34 6.91 -12.94
C LYS A 253 -4.34 6.17 -13.83
N GLU A 254 -3.31 6.86 -14.29
CA GLU A 254 -2.23 6.29 -15.12
C GLU A 254 -1.39 5.32 -14.29
N ILE A 255 -1.04 5.69 -13.05
CA ILE A 255 -0.30 4.83 -12.11
C ILE A 255 -1.05 3.51 -11.88
N LEU A 256 -2.36 3.57 -11.59
CA LEU A 256 -3.18 2.37 -11.40
C LEU A 256 -3.22 1.53 -12.68
N GLY A 257 -3.48 2.17 -13.83
CA GLY A 257 -3.56 1.47 -15.11
C GLY A 257 -2.28 0.73 -15.49
N MET A 258 -1.14 1.39 -15.32
CA MET A 258 0.17 0.79 -15.57
C MET A 258 0.49 -0.31 -14.55
N SER A 259 0.11 -0.15 -13.29
CA SER A 259 0.30 -1.18 -12.26
C SER A 259 -0.49 -2.45 -12.58
N LEU A 260 -1.70 -2.32 -13.12
CA LEU A 260 -2.51 -3.45 -13.59
C LEU A 260 -1.88 -4.15 -14.81
N ILE A 261 -1.36 -3.39 -15.78
CA ILE A 261 -0.63 -3.93 -16.93
C ILE A 261 0.59 -4.72 -16.47
N GLU A 262 1.41 -4.14 -15.59
CA GLU A 262 2.60 -4.80 -15.03
C GLU A 262 2.23 -6.09 -14.26
N LEU A 263 1.16 -6.05 -13.46
CA LEU A 263 0.63 -7.22 -12.77
C LEU A 263 0.24 -8.33 -13.76
N ALA A 264 -0.51 -8.00 -14.82
CA ALA A 264 -0.96 -8.97 -15.82
C ALA A 264 0.20 -9.62 -16.58
N ILE A 265 1.21 -8.83 -16.91
CA ILE A 265 2.39 -9.30 -17.64
C ILE A 265 3.26 -10.20 -16.77
N LYS A 266 3.55 -9.77 -15.53
CA LYS A 266 4.54 -10.40 -14.66
C LYS A 266 4.01 -11.57 -13.84
N LEU A 267 2.75 -11.53 -13.40
CA LEU A 267 2.27 -12.50 -12.41
C LEU A 267 1.38 -13.60 -12.96
N ASN A 268 1.01 -13.56 -14.24
CA ASN A 268 0.11 -14.57 -14.87
C ASN A 268 -1.14 -14.87 -14.01
N LEU A 269 -1.55 -13.92 -13.17
CA LEU A 269 -2.70 -14.03 -12.29
C LEU A 269 -3.94 -13.64 -13.08
N GLN A 270 -4.87 -14.57 -13.25
CA GLN A 270 -6.20 -14.23 -13.73
C GLN A 270 -6.98 -13.67 -12.54
N LEU A 271 -7.21 -12.36 -12.55
CA LEU A 271 -8.08 -11.74 -11.56
C LEU A 271 -9.51 -12.25 -11.77
N GLY A 272 -10.09 -12.83 -10.72
CA GLY A 272 -11.52 -13.15 -10.72
C GLY A 272 -12.35 -11.86 -10.78
N ARG A 273 -13.58 -11.94 -11.30
CA ARG A 273 -14.47 -10.78 -11.46
C ARG A 273 -14.58 -9.94 -10.18
N TRP A 274 -14.78 -10.60 -9.04
CA TRP A 274 -14.87 -9.96 -7.72
C TRP A 274 -13.61 -9.21 -7.33
N THR A 275 -12.43 -9.73 -7.67
CA THR A 275 -11.16 -9.04 -7.40
C THR A 275 -11.05 -7.79 -8.24
N SER A 276 -11.31 -7.89 -9.55
CA SER A 276 -11.23 -6.76 -10.48
C SER A 276 -12.22 -5.64 -10.14
N MET A 277 -13.42 -5.97 -9.64
CA MET A 277 -14.42 -4.96 -9.23
C MET A 277 -14.05 -4.18 -7.97
N ASN A 278 -13.19 -4.74 -7.11
CA ASN A 278 -12.87 -4.17 -5.79
C ASN A 278 -11.42 -3.68 -5.68
N ILE A 279 -10.79 -3.36 -6.82
CA ILE A 279 -9.52 -2.62 -6.83
C ILE A 279 -9.84 -1.14 -6.72
N GLU A 280 -9.33 -0.51 -5.68
CA GLU A 280 -9.50 0.91 -5.40
C GLU A 280 -8.15 1.55 -5.06
N VAL A 281 -7.97 2.80 -5.47
CA VAL A 281 -6.90 3.64 -4.99
C VAL A 281 -7.47 4.50 -3.88
N VAL A 282 -6.90 4.34 -2.71
CA VAL A 282 -7.08 5.27 -1.60
C VAL A 282 -6.07 6.38 -1.79
N SER A 283 -6.54 7.61 -1.84
CA SER A 283 -5.72 8.81 -1.89
C SER A 283 -5.95 9.64 -0.66
N LYS A 284 -4.88 10.12 -0.06
CA LYS A 284 -4.90 10.94 1.14
C LYS A 284 -4.20 12.24 0.85
N TYR A 285 -4.85 13.35 1.17
CA TYR A 285 -4.25 14.67 1.12
C TYR A 285 -4.58 15.41 2.41
N LYS A 286 -3.54 15.71 3.20
CA LYS A 286 -3.70 16.20 4.57
C LYS A 286 -4.56 15.23 5.41
N ASP A 287 -5.69 15.69 5.92
CA ASP A 287 -6.62 14.93 6.75
C ASP A 287 -7.84 14.41 5.93
N GLU A 288 -7.85 14.58 4.58
CA GLU A 288 -8.91 14.09 3.69
C GLU A 288 -8.53 12.78 3.00
N ILE A 289 -9.48 11.84 2.94
CA ILE A 289 -9.33 10.54 2.28
C ILE A 289 -10.35 10.45 1.15
N ASN A 290 -9.86 10.20 -0.07
CA ASN A 290 -10.67 10.03 -1.27
C ASN A 290 -10.41 8.66 -1.91
N PHE A 291 -11.44 8.10 -2.52
CA PHE A 291 -11.39 6.80 -3.17
C PHE A 291 -11.55 6.97 -4.68
N PHE A 292 -10.75 6.25 -5.44
CA PHE A 292 -10.82 6.20 -6.88
C PHE A 292 -10.79 4.75 -7.35
N SER A 293 -11.71 4.35 -8.22
CA SER A 293 -11.69 3.04 -8.87
C SER A 293 -11.84 3.21 -10.38
N LEU A 294 -11.39 2.21 -11.12
CA LEU A 294 -11.64 2.13 -12.56
C LEU A 294 -12.93 1.34 -12.81
N PRO A 295 -13.65 1.63 -13.91
CA PRO A 295 -14.73 0.77 -14.36
C PRO A 295 -14.24 -0.67 -14.51
N TYR A 296 -15.09 -1.62 -14.14
CA TYR A 296 -14.75 -3.05 -14.13
C TYR A 296 -14.24 -3.53 -15.49
N GLU A 297 -14.87 -3.08 -16.57
CA GLU A 297 -14.52 -3.43 -17.95
C GLU A 297 -13.08 -2.99 -18.26
N VAL A 298 -12.69 -1.80 -17.79
CA VAL A 298 -11.32 -1.28 -17.95
C VAL A 298 -10.33 -2.12 -17.16
N VAL A 299 -10.62 -2.45 -15.90
CA VAL A 299 -9.74 -3.30 -15.08
C VAL A 299 -9.55 -4.66 -15.74
N GLN A 300 -10.61 -5.26 -16.26
CA GLN A 300 -10.54 -6.55 -16.95
C GLN A 300 -9.69 -6.49 -18.21
N LEU A 301 -9.83 -5.45 -19.03
CA LEU A 301 -9.01 -5.28 -20.24
C LEU A 301 -7.53 -5.12 -19.88
N LEU A 302 -7.21 -4.32 -18.87
CA LEU A 302 -5.82 -4.11 -18.41
C LEU A 302 -5.23 -5.35 -17.73
N SER A 303 -6.08 -6.23 -17.20
CA SER A 303 -5.68 -7.49 -16.58
C SER A 303 -5.54 -8.64 -17.59
N ASP A 304 -6.00 -8.46 -18.83
CA ASP A 304 -5.79 -9.43 -19.90
C ASP A 304 -4.35 -9.33 -20.40
N LYS A 305 -3.59 -10.42 -20.25
CA LYS A 305 -2.17 -10.47 -20.61
C LYS A 305 -1.88 -10.08 -22.06
N THR A 306 -2.76 -10.39 -23.00
CA THR A 306 -2.56 -10.07 -24.43
C THR A 306 -2.72 -8.57 -24.65
N ILE A 307 -3.79 -8.00 -24.10
CA ILE A 307 -4.06 -6.56 -24.19
C ILE A 307 -2.99 -5.77 -23.43
N ALA A 308 -2.62 -6.21 -22.23
CA ALA A 308 -1.57 -5.62 -21.40
C ALA A 308 -0.22 -5.58 -22.13
N ASN A 309 0.22 -6.70 -22.71
CA ASN A 309 1.44 -6.75 -23.51
C ASN A 309 1.38 -5.79 -24.70
N LEU A 310 0.26 -5.74 -25.41
CA LEU A 310 0.11 -4.86 -26.56
C LEU A 310 0.14 -3.38 -26.16
N LEU A 311 -0.49 -3.02 -25.04
CA LEU A 311 -0.43 -1.67 -24.47
C LEU A 311 1.00 -1.29 -24.03
N TYR A 312 1.71 -2.22 -23.41
CA TYR A 312 3.11 -2.05 -23.03
C TYR A 312 4.02 -1.83 -24.25
N GLU A 313 3.84 -2.64 -25.30
CA GLU A 313 4.55 -2.49 -26.56
C GLU A 313 4.25 -1.18 -27.28
N ILE A 314 3.01 -0.71 -27.22
CA ILE A 314 2.61 0.61 -27.75
C ILE A 314 3.32 1.71 -26.96
N GLY A 315 3.21 1.70 -25.63
CA GLY A 315 3.90 2.63 -24.72
C GLY A 315 3.47 4.10 -24.80
N GLU A 316 2.48 4.45 -25.63
CA GLU A 316 1.98 5.81 -25.75
C GLU A 316 0.90 6.10 -24.70
N PHE A 317 1.17 7.03 -23.77
CA PHE A 317 0.21 7.46 -22.74
C PHE A 317 -1.13 7.92 -23.31
N LYS A 318 -1.12 8.51 -24.51
CA LYS A 318 -2.37 8.91 -25.17
C LYS A 318 -3.30 7.71 -25.41
N ILE A 319 -2.73 6.57 -25.83
CA ILE A 319 -3.48 5.34 -26.10
C ILE A 319 -3.93 4.69 -24.80
N LEU A 320 -3.04 4.63 -23.81
CA LEU A 320 -3.40 4.16 -22.47
C LEU A 320 -4.57 4.97 -21.90
N ASN A 321 -4.52 6.30 -22.01
CA ASN A 321 -5.59 7.18 -21.53
C ASN A 321 -6.92 6.96 -22.28
N MET A 322 -6.90 6.69 -23.59
CA MET A 322 -8.13 6.30 -24.32
C MET A 322 -8.76 5.03 -23.75
N VAL A 323 -7.95 4.02 -23.40
CA VAL A 323 -8.43 2.78 -22.76
C VAL A 323 -8.96 3.07 -21.35
N LEU A 324 -8.20 3.82 -20.56
CA LEU A 324 -8.57 4.19 -19.20
C LEU A 324 -9.88 5.01 -19.14
N ASP A 325 -10.14 5.82 -20.16
CA ASP A 325 -11.35 6.64 -20.29
C ASP A 325 -12.53 5.88 -20.93
N GLY A 326 -12.35 4.61 -21.32
CA GLY A 326 -13.38 3.82 -22.02
C GLY A 326 -13.68 4.31 -23.44
N LYS A 327 -12.80 5.15 -24.01
CA LYS A 327 -12.96 5.78 -25.33
C LYS A 327 -12.40 4.91 -26.45
N PHE A 328 -12.82 3.65 -26.50
CA PHE A 328 -12.23 2.65 -27.42
C PHE A 328 -12.40 3.02 -28.90
N ASN A 329 -13.51 3.64 -29.28
CA ASN A 329 -13.74 4.13 -30.64
C ASN A 329 -12.75 5.24 -31.06
N GLU A 330 -12.18 5.98 -30.13
CA GLU A 330 -11.14 6.96 -30.44
C GLU A 330 -9.83 6.28 -30.87
N ILE A 331 -9.56 5.07 -30.37
CA ILE A 331 -8.40 4.27 -30.79
C ILE A 331 -8.51 3.94 -32.28
N LEU A 332 -9.68 3.48 -32.75
CA LEU A 332 -9.89 3.17 -34.16
C LEU A 332 -9.70 4.40 -35.06
N LYS A 333 -10.37 5.52 -34.74
CA LYS A 333 -10.24 6.77 -35.49
C LYS A 333 -8.80 7.29 -35.52
N PHE A 334 -8.09 7.15 -34.40
CA PHE A 334 -6.69 7.52 -34.31
C PHE A 334 -5.81 6.60 -35.18
N SER A 335 -6.08 5.29 -35.16
CA SER A 335 -5.39 4.28 -35.98
C SER A 335 -5.52 4.58 -37.46
N GLU A 336 -6.74 4.84 -37.94
CA GLU A 336 -7.03 5.19 -39.34
C GLU A 336 -6.27 6.44 -39.78
N ARG A 337 -6.26 7.48 -38.94
CA ARG A 337 -5.56 8.73 -39.25
C ARG A 337 -4.04 8.53 -39.31
N VAL A 338 -3.47 7.80 -38.36
CA VAL A 338 -2.04 7.47 -38.36
C VAL A 338 -1.68 6.62 -39.59
N PHE A 339 -2.47 5.59 -39.89
CA PHE A 339 -2.25 4.72 -41.04
C PHE A 339 -2.29 5.50 -42.37
N ARG A 340 -3.27 6.38 -42.55
CA ARG A 340 -3.37 7.22 -43.75
C ARG A 340 -2.15 8.11 -43.95
N ILE A 341 -1.56 8.64 -42.88
CA ILE A 341 -0.32 9.41 -42.93
C ILE A 341 0.86 8.48 -43.24
N ALA A 342 0.90 7.30 -42.64
CA ALA A 342 1.97 6.31 -42.81
C ALA A 342 2.10 5.78 -44.24
N LEU A 343 1.02 5.80 -45.04
CA LEU A 343 1.03 5.39 -46.44
C LEU A 343 1.75 6.40 -47.37
N LYS A 344 1.91 7.65 -46.94
CA LYS A 344 2.61 8.69 -47.70
C LYS A 344 4.11 8.67 -47.40
N GLN A 345 4.93 9.06 -48.36
CA GLN A 345 6.34 9.28 -48.07
C GLN A 345 6.50 10.51 -47.16
N ARG A 346 7.49 10.49 -46.26
CA ARG A 346 7.62 11.50 -45.18
C ARG A 346 7.86 12.92 -45.70
N ASN A 347 8.45 13.05 -46.88
CA ASN A 347 8.65 14.30 -47.61
C ASN A 347 7.34 14.87 -48.22
N GLU A 348 6.29 14.06 -48.35
CA GLU A 348 4.98 14.46 -48.89
C GLU A 348 4.02 14.94 -47.80
N TRP A 349 4.42 14.88 -46.53
CA TRP A 349 3.56 15.26 -45.41
C TRP A 349 3.36 16.76 -45.38
N ASN A 350 2.10 17.19 -45.29
CA ASN A 350 1.79 18.60 -45.11
C ASN A 350 2.09 19.06 -43.66
N LYS A 351 2.02 20.37 -43.41
CA LYS A 351 2.30 20.95 -42.08
C LYS A 351 1.40 20.34 -40.99
N ASN A 352 0.12 20.13 -41.28
CA ASN A 352 -0.85 19.59 -40.33
C ASN A 352 -0.58 18.12 -39.98
N GLU A 353 -0.09 17.33 -40.94
CA GLU A 353 0.27 15.91 -40.73
C GLU A 353 1.53 15.79 -39.86
N ASN A 354 2.54 16.63 -40.14
CA ASN A 354 3.74 16.71 -39.31
C ASN A 354 3.42 17.13 -37.88
N GLU A 355 2.60 18.17 -37.71
CA GLU A 355 2.15 18.66 -36.41
C GLU A 355 1.36 17.58 -35.66
N PHE A 356 0.41 16.93 -36.33
CA PHE A 356 -0.38 15.84 -35.74
C PHE A 356 0.50 14.71 -35.21
N ILE A 357 1.47 14.20 -35.98
CA ILE A 357 2.34 13.11 -35.51
C ILE A 357 3.22 13.58 -34.34
N LYS A 358 3.80 14.77 -34.42
CA LYS A 358 4.64 15.34 -33.35
C LYS A 358 3.88 15.52 -32.03
N GLU A 359 2.62 15.92 -32.11
CA GLU A 359 1.78 16.12 -30.94
C GLU A 359 1.31 14.81 -30.32
N ASN A 360 1.00 13.80 -31.14
CA ASN A 360 0.22 12.65 -30.71
C ASN A 360 1.01 11.34 -30.60
N VAL A 361 2.18 11.24 -31.21
CA VAL A 361 3.09 10.10 -31.10
C VAL A 361 4.37 10.61 -30.48
N LYS A 362 4.63 10.24 -29.21
CA LYS A 362 5.78 10.79 -28.48
C LYS A 362 7.01 9.93 -28.62
N LEU A 363 6.86 8.61 -28.67
CA LEU A 363 7.99 7.69 -28.73
C LEU A 363 8.60 7.65 -30.12
N GLU A 364 9.92 7.81 -30.19
CA GLU A 364 10.65 7.85 -31.46
C GLU A 364 10.55 6.54 -32.22
N ARG A 365 10.52 5.40 -31.52
CA ARG A 365 10.30 4.07 -32.12
C ARG A 365 9.00 4.00 -32.91
N ASN A 366 7.94 4.64 -32.42
CA ASN A 366 6.64 4.65 -33.08
C ASN A 366 6.63 5.62 -34.25
N LYS A 367 7.27 6.80 -34.13
CA LYS A 367 7.43 7.76 -35.23
C LYS A 367 8.21 7.18 -36.42
N ASN A 368 9.20 6.34 -36.14
CA ASN A 368 10.04 5.73 -37.18
C ASN A 368 9.31 4.65 -37.98
N ASN A 369 8.30 4.00 -37.40
CA ASN A 369 7.51 2.97 -38.08
C ASN A 369 6.01 3.14 -37.79
N LEU A 370 5.41 4.16 -38.41
CA LEU A 370 3.98 4.45 -38.25
C LEU A 370 3.07 3.34 -38.77
N ILE A 371 3.51 2.56 -39.77
CA ILE A 371 2.74 1.43 -40.28
C ILE A 371 2.60 0.37 -39.18
N SER A 372 3.72 -0.09 -38.62
CA SER A 372 3.70 -1.07 -37.53
C SER A 372 2.95 -0.54 -36.31
N PHE A 373 3.15 0.74 -35.96
CA PHE A 373 2.42 1.38 -34.87
C PHE A 373 0.90 1.33 -35.11
N SER A 374 0.43 1.73 -36.30
CA SER A 374 -1.01 1.69 -36.63
C SER A 374 -1.59 0.27 -36.62
N GLN A 375 -0.84 -0.74 -37.07
CA GLN A 375 -1.26 -2.14 -37.01
C GLN A 375 -1.48 -2.60 -35.57
N LYS A 376 -0.56 -2.25 -34.65
CA LYS A 376 -0.74 -2.54 -33.22
C LYS A 376 -1.98 -1.88 -32.64
N LEU A 377 -2.30 -0.65 -33.06
CA LEU A 377 -3.50 0.05 -32.61
C LEU A 377 -4.79 -0.61 -33.13
N PHE A 378 -4.82 -1.03 -34.39
CA PHE A 378 -5.95 -1.80 -34.94
C PHE A 378 -6.13 -3.13 -34.22
N GLN A 379 -5.03 -3.85 -33.96
CA GLN A 379 -5.03 -5.10 -33.20
C GLN A 379 -5.58 -4.88 -31.78
N LEU A 380 -5.16 -3.80 -31.11
CA LEU A 380 -5.64 -3.44 -29.78
C LEU A 380 -7.14 -3.22 -29.79
N TYR A 381 -7.65 -2.42 -30.73
CA TYR A 381 -9.08 -2.16 -30.85
C TYR A 381 -9.87 -3.45 -31.10
N ALA A 382 -9.41 -4.31 -32.01
CA ALA A 382 -10.07 -5.58 -32.31
C ALA A 382 -10.15 -6.51 -31.10
N LEU A 383 -9.06 -6.63 -30.32
CA LEU A 383 -9.03 -7.43 -29.09
C LEU A 383 -9.99 -6.89 -28.02
N ILE A 384 -10.05 -5.56 -27.85
CA ILE A 384 -10.97 -4.91 -26.91
C ILE A 384 -12.42 -5.23 -27.30
N GLU A 385 -12.79 -5.03 -28.56
CA GLU A 385 -14.13 -5.32 -29.08
C GLU A 385 -14.53 -6.80 -28.91
N GLU A 386 -13.60 -7.72 -29.18
CA GLU A 386 -13.84 -9.15 -28.99
C GLU A 386 -14.14 -9.48 -27.52
N LYS A 387 -13.36 -8.91 -26.59
CA LYS A 387 -13.57 -9.12 -25.16
C LYS A 387 -14.89 -8.54 -24.68
N MET A 388 -15.22 -7.31 -25.09
CA MET A 388 -16.49 -6.68 -24.72
C MET A 388 -17.70 -7.46 -25.24
N LYS A 389 -17.66 -7.98 -26.47
CA LYS A 389 -18.76 -8.79 -27.03
C LYS A 389 -18.95 -10.12 -26.32
N LYS A 390 -17.85 -10.77 -25.91
CA LYS A 390 -17.91 -12.03 -25.14
C LYS A 390 -18.54 -11.87 -23.76
N GLU A 391 -18.57 -10.65 -23.20
CA GLU A 391 -19.20 -10.38 -21.92
C GLU A 391 -20.70 -10.11 -22.04
N VAL A 392 -21.16 -9.43 -23.10
CA VAL A 392 -22.60 -9.20 -23.32
C VAL A 392 -23.37 -10.50 -23.53
N LEU A 393 -22.69 -11.57 -23.96
CA LEU A 393 -23.26 -12.90 -24.24
C LEU A 393 -23.20 -13.86 -23.04
N ARG A 394 -22.66 -13.46 -21.89
CA ARG A 394 -22.56 -14.26 -20.65
C ARG A 394 -23.30 -13.58 -19.52
#